data_AF-D0NM87-F1
#
_entry.id   AF-D0NM87-F1
#
_cell.length_a   1.000
_cell.length_b   1.000
_cell.length_c   1.000
_cell.angle_alpha   90.00
_cell.angle_beta   90.00
_cell.angle_gamma   90.00
#
_symmetry.space_group_name_H-M   'P 1'
#
loop_
_entity.id
_entity.type
_entity.pdbx_description
1 polymer ?
#
loop_
_entity_poly.entity_id
_entity_poly.type
_entity_poly.pdbx_seq_one_letter_code
_entity_poly.pdbx_strand_id
1 'polypeptide(L)'
;MGGMLSNQVPVSDERMQQMIKKLKLTAKDLSVLYGKFSRYDKESGTIDRTEFYASIDEKHSQFGDAIFALIDEDNSGVLDFSEYVEALGKFCLLNKEDMLKFCFNVFDDDKNGTIEGEELTNLLEILHEDEQTSNMKQALKTFDFNGDGKIDFAEFKQLNSQFPSLLYPAFRIQQNMKIFTLGEKWWQRKIEELTSEHTEKLAQQAAVGNVEDTSDEAQRARKGEMERTAKQKRQQQASRMRLGCLYYTCCPCRRNYFIEDEESSNSDSDSDEEGSRRKQKTAAPKGKKSGKKQNIVSVGPRKPLSQEERLERARKRRLRDMQDRPTRKD
;
A
#
# COMPACT_ATOMS: atom_id res chain seq x y z
N MET A 1 40.26 -1.49 24.57
CA MET A 1 39.90 -0.20 25.18
C MET A 1 38.59 0.21 24.54
N GLY A 2 37.52 0.37 25.33
CA GLY A 2 36.21 0.73 24.79
C GLY A 2 36.15 2.23 24.54
N GLY A 3 36.07 2.62 23.26
CA GLY A 3 35.74 3.98 22.86
C GLY A 3 34.31 4.29 23.28
N MET A 4 34.14 5.32 24.11
CA MET A 4 32.83 5.90 24.37
C MET A 4 32.33 6.53 23.07
N LEU A 5 31.43 5.85 22.36
CA LEU A 5 30.63 6.48 21.31
C LEU A 5 29.89 7.65 21.96
N SER A 6 30.17 8.87 21.50
CA SER A 6 29.50 10.07 21.98
C SER A 6 28.00 9.91 21.69
N ASN A 7 27.21 9.64 22.73
CA ASN A 7 25.77 9.41 22.64
C ASN A 7 24.97 10.70 22.32
N GLN A 8 25.63 11.70 21.74
CA GLN A 8 25.07 13.00 21.42
C GLN A 8 24.87 13.10 19.92
N VAL A 9 23.64 13.47 19.54
CA VAL A 9 23.28 13.72 18.15
C VAL A 9 24.21 14.81 17.58
N PRO A 10 24.78 14.62 16.38
CA PRO A 10 25.62 15.61 15.71
C PRO A 10 24.90 16.96 15.58
N VAL A 11 25.69 18.03 15.46
CA VAL A 11 25.14 19.37 15.24
C VAL A 11 24.38 19.39 13.92
N SER A 12 23.10 19.79 13.96
CA SER A 12 22.25 19.83 12.78
C SER A 12 22.68 20.93 11.82
N ASP A 13 23.07 20.56 10.61
CA ASP A 13 23.29 21.45 9.48
C ASP A 13 21.96 22.00 8.92
N GLU A 14 22.03 22.89 7.93
CA GLU A 14 20.84 23.53 7.35
C GLU A 14 19.88 22.50 6.73
N ARG A 15 20.42 21.48 6.04
CA ARG A 15 19.66 20.39 5.42
C ARG A 15 18.85 19.60 6.46
N MET A 16 19.53 19.15 7.52
CA MET A 16 18.89 18.44 8.62
C MET A 16 17.85 19.32 9.32
N GLN A 17 18.11 20.62 9.50
CA GLN A 17 17.14 21.54 10.10
C GLN A 17 15.88 21.69 9.25
N GLN A 18 16.01 21.81 7.92
CA GLN A 18 14.86 21.82 7.01
C GLN A 18 14.04 20.54 7.15
N MET A 19 14.71 19.39 7.26
CA MET A 19 14.05 18.11 7.43
C MET A 19 13.39 17.92 8.80
N ILE A 20 14.04 18.34 9.88
CA ILE A 20 13.48 18.40 11.23
C ILE A 20 12.20 19.23 11.23
N LYS A 21 12.22 20.41 10.57
CA LYS A 21 11.06 21.29 10.46
C LYS A 21 9.94 20.65 9.62
N LYS A 22 10.28 20.07 8.47
CA LYS A 22 9.32 19.43 7.55
C LYS A 22 8.62 18.24 8.19
N LEU A 23 9.39 17.36 8.83
CA LEU A 23 8.88 16.15 9.49
C LEU A 23 8.38 16.41 10.91
N LYS A 24 8.62 17.60 11.47
CA LYS A 24 8.39 17.93 12.88
C LYS A 24 9.06 16.90 13.82
N LEU A 25 10.33 16.59 13.55
CA LEU A 25 11.10 15.62 14.34
C LEU A 25 11.34 16.16 15.75
N THR A 26 11.11 15.33 16.75
CA THR A 26 11.44 15.65 18.14
C THR A 26 12.86 15.23 18.47
N ALA A 27 13.43 15.75 19.55
CA ALA A 27 14.73 15.30 20.05
C ALA A 27 14.78 13.78 20.34
N LYS A 28 13.64 13.18 20.70
CA LYS A 28 13.52 11.73 20.88
C LYS A 28 13.62 10.99 19.55
N ASP A 29 12.95 11.47 18.50
CA ASP A 29 13.01 10.86 17.18
C ASP A 29 14.44 10.91 16.63
N LEU A 30 15.13 12.05 16.80
CA LEU A 30 16.54 12.21 16.41
C LEU A 30 17.48 11.30 17.20
N SER A 31 17.26 11.14 18.51
CA SER A 31 18.05 10.22 19.33
C SER A 31 17.85 8.76 18.90
N VAL A 32 16.62 8.37 18.53
CA VAL A 32 16.35 7.02 17.98
C VAL A 32 17.04 6.83 16.65
N LEU A 33 16.93 7.79 15.73
CA LEU A 33 17.61 7.74 14.43
C LEU A 33 19.13 7.66 14.58
N TYR A 34 19.71 8.49 15.43
CA TYR A 34 21.15 8.49 15.68
C TYR A 34 21.61 7.20 16.35
N GLY A 35 20.82 6.65 17.28
CA GLY A 35 21.10 5.35 17.89
C GLY A 35 21.04 4.19 16.88
N LYS A 36 20.21 4.30 15.84
CA LYS A 36 20.21 3.35 14.72
C LYS A 36 21.43 3.56 13.83
N PHE A 37 21.72 4.80 13.45
CA PHE A 37 22.87 5.18 12.64
C PHE A 37 24.18 4.68 13.26
N SER A 38 24.43 5.06 14.52
CA SER A 38 25.65 4.72 15.28
C SER A 38 25.81 3.22 15.56
N ARG A 39 24.75 2.43 15.40
CA ARG A 39 24.84 0.97 15.56
C ARG A 39 25.49 0.32 14.36
N TYR A 40 25.30 0.89 13.17
CA TYR A 40 25.81 0.35 11.91
C TYR A 40 27.10 1.03 11.47
N ASP A 41 27.34 2.27 11.89
CA ASP A 41 28.61 2.99 11.73
C ASP A 41 29.71 2.36 12.60
N LYS A 42 30.70 1.73 11.97
CA LYS A 42 31.88 1.14 12.64
C LYS A 42 32.96 2.19 12.93
N GLU A 43 32.61 3.24 13.66
CA GLU A 43 33.51 4.28 14.19
C GLU A 43 33.98 5.37 13.20
N SER A 44 33.36 5.50 12.02
CA SER A 44 33.72 6.51 11.03
C SER A 44 32.96 7.84 11.19
N GLY A 45 31.82 7.82 11.87
CA GLY A 45 30.88 8.95 11.91
C GLY A 45 30.01 9.05 10.65
N THR A 46 30.15 8.09 9.74
CA THR A 46 29.48 8.00 8.44
C THR A 46 28.97 6.58 8.20
N ILE A 47 28.02 6.39 7.29
CA ILE A 47 27.55 5.08 6.85
C ILE A 47 28.07 4.83 5.45
N ASP A 48 28.92 3.81 5.28
CA ASP A 48 29.30 3.36 3.95
C ASP A 48 28.17 2.55 3.28
N ARG A 49 28.35 2.21 2.00
CA ARG A 49 27.36 1.45 1.23
C ARG A 49 27.01 0.09 1.85
N THR A 50 28.00 -0.61 2.39
CA THR A 50 27.78 -1.93 3.01
C THR A 50 27.00 -1.80 4.31
N GLU A 51 27.31 -0.79 5.10
CA GLU A 51 26.63 -0.44 6.34
C GLU A 51 25.20 0.04 6.07
N PHE A 52 24.97 0.76 4.96
CA PHE A 52 23.63 1.16 4.52
C PHE A 52 22.74 -0.07 4.30
N TYR A 53 23.17 -1.02 3.47
CA TYR A 53 22.40 -2.26 3.23
C TYR A 53 22.15 -3.05 4.51
N ALA A 54 23.16 -3.15 5.40
CA ALA A 54 23.02 -3.81 6.69
C ALA A 54 22.02 -3.09 7.61
N SER A 55 21.94 -1.76 7.52
CA SER A 55 21.03 -0.94 8.36
C SER A 55 19.55 -1.15 8.02
N ILE A 56 19.26 -1.51 6.76
CA ILE A 56 17.90 -1.72 6.25
C ILE A 56 17.57 -3.21 6.05
N ASP A 57 18.44 -4.13 6.44
CA ASP A 57 18.28 -5.59 6.25
C ASP A 57 17.94 -5.95 4.79
N GLU A 58 18.70 -5.35 3.86
CA GLU A 58 18.51 -5.54 2.43
C GLU A 58 19.76 -6.15 1.79
N LYS A 59 19.56 -6.93 0.72
CA LYS A 59 20.67 -7.42 -0.08
C LYS A 59 21.22 -6.31 -0.97
N HIS A 60 22.53 -6.38 -1.23
CA HIS A 60 23.15 -5.56 -2.26
C HIS A 60 22.42 -5.75 -3.58
N SER A 61 22.12 -4.66 -4.27
CA SER A 61 21.45 -4.66 -5.57
C SER A 61 21.76 -3.37 -6.30
N GLN A 62 21.86 -3.41 -7.64
CA GLN A 62 22.14 -2.21 -8.43
C GLN A 62 21.08 -1.11 -8.21
N PHE A 63 19.84 -1.51 -7.91
CA PHE A 63 18.79 -0.56 -7.56
C PHE A 63 19.02 0.10 -6.19
N GLY A 64 19.47 -0.67 -5.20
CA GLY A 64 19.89 -0.11 -3.92
C GLY A 64 21.08 0.84 -4.06
N ASP A 65 21.99 0.58 -5.01
CA ASP A 65 23.13 1.46 -5.30
C ASP A 65 22.66 2.78 -5.89
N ALA A 66 21.65 2.75 -6.78
CA ALA A 66 21.01 3.95 -7.31
C ALA A 66 20.32 4.75 -6.20
N ILE A 67 19.66 4.09 -5.23
CA ILE A 67 19.11 4.76 -4.05
C ILE A 67 20.23 5.40 -3.22
N PHE A 68 21.31 4.66 -2.96
CA PHE A 68 22.45 5.18 -2.20
C PHE A 68 23.06 6.41 -2.88
N ALA A 69 23.30 6.35 -4.19
CA ALA A 69 23.83 7.48 -4.96
C ALA A 69 22.88 8.70 -5.00
N LEU A 70 21.57 8.48 -4.94
CA LEU A 70 20.60 9.57 -4.85
C LEU A 70 20.53 10.22 -3.46
N ILE A 71 21.03 9.53 -2.45
CA ILE A 71 21.14 10.03 -1.08
C ILE A 71 22.48 10.75 -0.89
N ASP A 72 23.55 10.18 -1.44
CA ASP A 72 24.92 10.67 -1.45
C ASP A 72 25.06 11.87 -2.44
N GLU A 73 24.42 12.98 -2.12
CA GLU A 73 24.37 14.16 -3.02
C GLU A 73 25.76 14.75 -3.30
N ASP A 74 26.69 14.63 -2.35
CA ASP A 74 28.06 15.11 -2.51
C ASP A 74 28.99 14.10 -3.19
N ASN A 75 28.49 12.90 -3.50
CA ASN A 75 29.22 11.78 -4.08
C ASN A 75 30.49 11.42 -3.30
N SER A 76 30.46 11.59 -1.98
CA SER A 76 31.56 11.25 -1.10
C SER A 76 31.73 9.73 -0.95
N GLY A 77 30.71 8.94 -1.36
CA GLY A 77 30.68 7.49 -1.25
C GLY A 77 30.31 7.00 0.16
N VAL A 78 30.02 7.92 1.08
CA VAL A 78 29.65 7.68 2.47
C VAL A 78 28.51 8.62 2.85
N LEU A 79 27.67 8.22 3.81
CA LEU A 79 26.53 9.05 4.24
C LEU A 79 26.78 9.61 5.63
N ASP A 80 26.82 10.93 5.75
CA ASP A 80 26.79 11.56 7.06
C ASP A 80 25.39 11.43 7.72
N PHE A 81 25.27 11.81 9.00
CA PHE A 81 23.98 11.69 9.70
C PHE A 81 22.89 12.63 9.13
N SER A 82 23.29 13.79 8.59
CA SER A 82 22.38 14.75 7.99
C SER A 82 21.80 14.21 6.68
N GLU A 83 22.65 13.66 5.82
CA GLU A 83 22.29 13.00 4.56
C GLU A 83 21.42 11.78 4.82
N TYR A 84 21.75 10.99 5.84
CA TYR A 84 20.92 9.87 6.25
C TYR A 84 19.51 10.31 6.69
N VAL A 85 19.37 11.39 7.46
CA VAL A 85 18.05 11.90 7.86
C VAL A 85 17.28 12.47 6.66
N GLU A 86 17.98 13.14 5.75
CA GLU A 86 17.40 13.69 4.53
C GLU A 86 16.92 12.60 3.57
N ALA A 87 17.71 11.55 3.39
CA ALA A 87 17.37 10.33 2.66
C ALA A 87 16.02 9.78 3.08
N LEU A 88 15.88 9.57 4.40
CA LEU A 88 14.66 9.02 4.99
C LEU A 88 13.49 9.96 4.75
N GLY A 89 13.71 11.27 4.90
CA GLY A 89 12.71 12.28 4.63
C GLY A 89 12.25 12.36 3.18
N LYS A 90 13.15 12.15 2.21
CA LYS A 90 12.81 12.14 0.79
C LYS A 90 12.17 10.82 0.39
N PHE A 91 12.85 9.71 0.66
CA PHE A 91 12.50 8.39 0.14
C PHE A 91 11.33 7.73 0.88
N CYS A 92 11.27 7.78 2.21
CA CYS A 92 10.15 7.17 2.96
C CYS A 92 8.83 7.92 2.77
N LEU A 93 8.87 9.19 2.37
CA LEU A 93 7.66 9.98 2.10
C LEU A 93 7.11 9.79 0.68
N LEU A 94 7.83 9.16 -0.24
CA LEU A 94 7.35 8.95 -1.61
C LEU A 94 6.05 8.13 -1.58
N ASN A 95 5.00 8.68 -2.20
CA ASN A 95 3.78 7.94 -2.47
C ASN A 95 4.01 6.98 -3.66
N LYS A 96 3.00 6.18 -4.01
CA LYS A 96 3.14 5.21 -5.10
C LYS A 96 3.52 5.88 -6.43
N GLU A 97 2.93 7.03 -6.77
CA GLU A 97 3.21 7.71 -8.03
C GLU A 97 4.59 8.35 -8.05
N ASP A 98 4.99 9.00 -6.96
CA ASP A 98 6.31 9.61 -6.82
C ASP A 98 7.40 8.55 -6.80
N MET A 99 7.12 7.37 -6.23
CA MET A 99 8.00 6.20 -6.33
C MET A 99 8.17 5.74 -7.77
N LEU A 100 7.10 5.79 -8.59
CA LEU A 100 7.21 5.46 -10.01
C LEU A 100 8.02 6.51 -10.78
N LYS A 101 7.84 7.80 -10.48
CA LYS A 101 8.66 8.87 -11.07
C LYS A 101 10.12 8.72 -10.67
N PHE A 102 10.37 8.40 -9.41
CA PHE A 102 11.72 8.12 -8.92
C PHE A 102 12.35 6.95 -9.67
N CYS A 103 11.65 5.82 -9.77
CA CYS A 103 12.13 4.67 -10.54
C CYS A 103 12.38 5.05 -11.99
N PHE A 104 11.42 5.73 -12.64
CA PHE A 104 11.56 6.20 -14.02
C PHE A 104 12.82 7.06 -14.20
N ASN A 105 13.06 8.03 -13.31
CA ASN A 105 14.25 8.87 -13.36
C ASN A 105 15.55 8.10 -13.06
N VAL A 106 15.51 7.01 -12.30
CA VAL A 106 16.68 6.15 -12.07
C VAL A 106 17.02 5.37 -13.33
N PHE A 107 16.03 5.02 -14.15
CA PHE A 107 16.21 4.17 -15.32
C PHE A 107 16.42 4.93 -16.63
N ASP A 108 15.87 6.14 -16.73
CA ASP A 108 16.14 7.12 -17.80
C ASP A 108 17.53 7.72 -17.56
N ASP A 109 18.58 7.04 -18.03
CA ASP A 109 19.97 7.38 -17.76
C ASP A 109 20.34 8.71 -18.43
N ASP A 110 19.85 8.93 -19.65
CA ASP A 110 20.12 10.15 -20.42
C ASP A 110 19.18 11.33 -20.10
N LYS A 111 18.16 11.10 -19.25
CA LYS A 111 17.16 12.08 -18.80
C LYS A 111 16.36 12.67 -19.96
N ASN A 112 16.16 11.92 -21.03
CA ASN A 112 15.42 12.36 -22.21
C ASN A 112 13.88 12.30 -22.00
N GLY A 113 13.42 11.75 -20.87
CA GLY A 113 12.01 11.64 -20.52
C GLY A 113 11.31 10.41 -21.09
N THR A 114 12.06 9.46 -21.66
CA THR A 114 11.58 8.20 -22.23
C THR A 114 12.58 7.08 -21.91
N ILE A 115 12.10 5.87 -21.65
CA ILE A 115 12.97 4.71 -21.44
C ILE A 115 13.11 3.99 -22.78
N GLU A 116 14.32 3.99 -23.33
CA GLU A 116 14.65 3.30 -24.57
C GLU A 116 14.91 1.81 -24.34
N GLY A 117 15.00 1.03 -25.43
CA GLY A 117 15.16 -0.42 -25.35
C GLY A 117 16.40 -0.88 -24.57
N GLU A 118 17.51 -0.16 -24.67
CA GLU A 118 18.75 -0.44 -23.92
C GLU A 118 18.57 -0.14 -22.42
N GLU A 119 17.96 0.99 -22.09
CA GLU A 119 17.67 1.40 -20.71
C GLU A 119 16.67 0.46 -20.02
N LEU A 120 15.66 -0.02 -20.76
CA LEU A 120 14.74 -1.02 -20.24
C LEU A 120 15.45 -2.37 -19.98
N THR A 121 16.48 -2.68 -20.76
CA THR A 121 17.30 -3.89 -20.55
C THR A 121 18.09 -3.77 -19.27
N ASN A 122 18.79 -2.64 -19.08
CA ASN A 122 19.49 -2.33 -17.85
C ASN A 122 18.54 -2.37 -16.65
N LEU A 123 17.34 -1.78 -16.77
CA LEU A 123 16.30 -1.81 -15.74
C LEU A 123 15.94 -3.25 -15.30
N LEU A 124 15.74 -4.14 -16.27
CA LEU A 124 15.32 -5.51 -15.99
C LEU A 124 16.46 -6.32 -15.36
N GLU A 125 17.70 -6.08 -15.76
CA GLU A 125 18.90 -6.66 -15.13
C GLU A 125 19.12 -6.12 -13.70
N ILE A 126 18.89 -4.82 -13.49
CA ILE A 126 18.98 -4.16 -12.18
C ILE A 126 17.95 -4.71 -11.18
N LEU A 127 16.73 -5.01 -11.66
CA LEU A 127 15.60 -5.44 -10.82
C LEU A 127 15.49 -6.97 -10.66
N HIS A 128 16.01 -7.74 -11.62
CA HIS A 128 16.01 -9.20 -11.60
C HIS A 128 17.45 -9.71 -11.74
N GLU A 129 18.07 -10.11 -10.62
CA GLU A 129 19.36 -10.82 -10.60
C GLU A 129 19.31 -12.20 -11.33
N ASP A 130 18.11 -12.65 -11.71
CA ASP A 130 17.88 -13.92 -12.41
C ASP A 130 17.75 -13.69 -13.94
N GLU A 131 18.55 -14.44 -14.70
CA GLU A 131 18.72 -14.54 -16.18
C GLU A 131 17.46 -14.69 -17.08
N GLN A 132 16.29 -14.16 -16.71
CA GLN A 132 15.06 -14.20 -17.51
C GLN A 132 15.05 -13.12 -18.61
N THR A 133 16.07 -13.10 -19.46
CA THR A 133 16.20 -12.16 -20.60
C THR A 133 15.33 -12.54 -21.82
N SER A 134 14.50 -13.59 -21.77
CA SER A 134 13.93 -14.16 -22.99
C SER A 134 12.70 -13.45 -23.59
N ASN A 135 12.04 -12.50 -22.89
CA ASN A 135 10.84 -11.83 -23.40
C ASN A 135 10.93 -10.30 -23.55
N MET A 136 12.15 -9.73 -23.51
CA MET A 136 12.45 -8.30 -23.62
C MET A 136 11.77 -7.58 -24.81
N LYS A 137 12.01 -8.10 -26.02
CA LYS A 137 11.42 -7.56 -27.25
C LYS A 137 9.89 -7.70 -27.27
N GLN A 138 9.37 -8.69 -26.55
CA GLN A 138 7.94 -8.92 -26.46
C GLN A 138 7.31 -8.00 -25.41
N ALA A 139 8.00 -7.73 -24.30
CA ALA A 139 7.61 -6.70 -23.34
C ALA A 139 7.58 -5.32 -23.99
N LEU A 140 8.67 -4.88 -24.64
CA LEU A 140 8.69 -3.61 -25.39
C LEU A 140 7.52 -3.53 -26.38
N LYS A 141 7.36 -4.54 -27.25
CA LYS A 141 6.23 -4.57 -28.21
C LYS A 141 4.84 -4.63 -27.58
N THR A 142 4.72 -5.04 -26.32
CA THR A 142 3.43 -5.14 -25.62
C THR A 142 3.09 -3.86 -24.85
N PHE A 143 4.10 -3.06 -24.48
CA PHE A 143 3.93 -1.86 -23.65
C PHE A 143 4.23 -0.54 -24.35
N ASP A 144 4.91 -0.58 -25.50
CA ASP A 144 4.99 0.51 -26.46
C ASP A 144 3.65 0.61 -27.20
N PHE A 145 2.73 1.43 -26.67
CA PHE A 145 1.37 1.57 -27.21
C PHE A 145 1.34 2.51 -28.40
N ASN A 146 2.25 3.48 -28.45
CA ASN A 146 2.33 4.46 -29.53
C ASN A 146 3.19 3.98 -30.72
N GLY A 147 3.97 2.90 -30.53
CA GLY A 147 4.81 2.26 -31.53
C GLY A 147 6.10 3.03 -31.86
N ASP A 148 6.56 3.93 -30.98
CA ASP A 148 7.74 4.77 -31.19
C ASP A 148 9.06 4.09 -30.77
N GLY A 149 8.98 2.89 -30.20
CA GLY A 149 10.13 2.10 -29.74
C GLY A 149 10.68 2.54 -28.39
N LYS A 150 10.00 3.45 -27.69
CA LYS A 150 10.35 3.96 -26.37
C LYS A 150 9.18 3.77 -25.40
N ILE A 151 9.44 3.95 -24.10
CA ILE A 151 8.41 3.88 -23.07
C ILE A 151 8.33 5.24 -22.39
N ASP A 152 7.21 5.93 -22.55
CA ASP A 152 6.96 7.17 -21.81
C ASP A 152 6.49 6.90 -20.37
N PHE A 153 6.37 7.96 -19.55
CA PHE A 153 5.93 7.80 -18.16
C PHE A 153 4.49 7.24 -18.02
N ALA A 154 3.60 7.50 -18.98
CA ALA A 154 2.24 6.96 -18.95
C ALA A 154 2.25 5.45 -19.20
N GLU A 155 3.03 5.00 -20.18
CA GLU A 155 3.25 3.59 -20.52
C GLU A 155 3.96 2.87 -19.37
N PHE A 156 4.94 3.50 -18.73
CA PHE A 156 5.62 2.98 -17.55
C PHE A 156 4.68 2.72 -16.38
N LYS A 157 3.72 3.62 -16.12
CA LYS A 157 2.67 3.42 -15.10
C LYS A 157 1.78 2.22 -15.42
N GLN A 158 1.46 2.03 -16.70
CA GLN A 158 0.65 0.89 -17.14
C GLN A 158 1.44 -0.41 -17.00
N LEU A 159 2.73 -0.40 -17.32
CA LEU A 159 3.65 -1.51 -17.13
C LEU A 159 3.73 -1.93 -15.66
N ASN A 160 3.89 -0.99 -14.71
CA ASN A 160 3.84 -1.31 -13.29
C ASN A 160 2.45 -1.81 -12.82
N SER A 161 1.37 -1.39 -13.47
CA SER A 161 0.02 -1.86 -13.13
C SER A 161 -0.22 -3.30 -13.59
N GLN A 162 0.35 -3.70 -14.72
CA GLN A 162 0.28 -5.07 -15.24
C GLN A 162 1.31 -6.00 -14.58
N PHE A 163 2.49 -5.49 -14.24
CA PHE A 163 3.59 -6.24 -13.61
C PHE A 163 4.07 -5.59 -12.31
N PRO A 164 3.26 -5.61 -11.23
CA PRO A 164 3.66 -5.00 -9.95
C PRO A 164 4.92 -5.62 -9.32
N SER A 165 5.26 -6.86 -9.72
CA SER A 165 6.46 -7.55 -9.24
C SER A 165 7.75 -6.90 -9.73
N LEU A 166 7.73 -6.18 -10.85
CA LEU A 166 8.91 -5.55 -11.42
C LEU A 166 9.53 -4.54 -10.46
N LEU A 167 8.71 -3.63 -9.94
CA LEU A 167 9.18 -2.60 -9.00
C LEU A 167 9.09 -3.04 -7.53
N TYR A 168 8.81 -4.33 -7.27
CA TYR A 168 8.75 -4.85 -5.92
C TYR A 168 10.04 -4.62 -5.10
N PRO A 169 11.26 -4.78 -5.65
CA PRO A 169 12.49 -4.44 -4.92
C PRO A 169 12.50 -3.00 -4.42
N ALA A 170 12.02 -2.07 -5.25
CA ALA A 170 11.97 -0.65 -4.94
C ALA A 170 11.03 -0.35 -3.77
N PHE A 171 9.82 -0.94 -3.81
CA PHE A 171 8.87 -0.83 -2.71
C PHE A 171 9.37 -1.54 -1.44
N ARG A 172 10.05 -2.68 -1.58
CA ARG A 172 10.63 -3.43 -0.46
C ARG A 172 11.66 -2.60 0.29
N ILE A 173 12.62 -1.99 -0.41
CA ILE A 173 13.64 -1.13 0.20
C ILE A 173 13.00 0.03 0.94
N GLN A 174 11.97 0.65 0.35
CA GLN A 174 11.23 1.72 1.02
C GLN A 174 10.55 1.24 2.31
N GLN A 175 9.94 0.06 2.30
CA GLN A 175 9.33 -0.52 3.49
C GLN A 175 10.37 -0.87 4.55
N ASN A 176 11.49 -1.45 4.14
CA ASN A 176 12.61 -1.77 5.02
C ASN A 176 13.15 -0.50 5.69
N MET A 177 13.41 0.57 4.92
CA MET A 177 13.80 1.87 5.47
C MET A 177 12.77 2.42 6.46
N LYS A 178 11.46 2.28 6.19
CA LYS A 178 10.42 2.68 7.15
C LYS A 178 10.46 1.85 8.44
N ILE A 179 10.64 0.54 8.33
CA ILE A 179 10.62 -0.40 9.48
C ILE A 179 11.85 -0.20 10.37
N PHE A 180 13.05 -0.14 9.80
CA PHE A 180 14.29 -0.16 10.56
C PHE A 180 14.67 1.19 11.21
N THR A 181 14.02 2.28 10.77
CA THR A 181 14.26 3.63 11.31
C THR A 181 13.32 4.00 12.46
N LEU A 182 12.28 4.79 12.20
CA LEU A 182 11.28 5.22 13.18
C LEU A 182 10.08 4.25 13.28
N GLY A 183 10.05 3.23 12.43
CA GLY A 183 9.01 2.22 12.37
C GLY A 183 7.85 2.59 11.46
N GLU A 184 7.23 1.56 10.87
CA GLU A 184 6.18 1.72 9.85
C GLU A 184 5.01 2.60 10.32
N LYS A 185 4.52 2.38 11.54
CA LYS A 185 3.39 3.15 12.10
C LYS A 185 3.70 4.64 12.27
N TRP A 186 4.94 4.96 12.61
CA TRP A 186 5.36 6.35 12.76
C TRP A 186 5.30 7.04 11.39
N TRP A 187 5.86 6.40 10.36
CA TRP A 187 5.88 6.91 9.00
C TRP A 187 4.48 7.01 8.38
N GLN A 188 3.62 6.00 8.57
CA GLN A 188 2.23 6.04 8.11
C GLN A 188 1.49 7.26 8.67
N ARG A 189 1.56 7.48 9.99
CA ARG A 189 0.94 8.65 10.63
C ARG A 189 1.51 9.97 10.09
N LYS A 190 2.82 10.04 9.86
CA LYS A 190 3.47 11.25 9.34
C LYS A 190 3.07 11.55 7.89
N ILE A 191 2.98 10.52 7.04
CA ILE A 191 2.50 10.63 5.66
C ILE A 191 1.06 11.13 5.64
N GLU A 192 0.19 10.57 6.49
CA GLU A 192 -1.20 11.01 6.62
C GLU A 192 -1.31 12.47 7.06
N GLU A 193 -0.53 12.88 8.07
CA GLU A 193 -0.46 14.27 8.55
C GLU A 193 -0.07 15.24 7.42
N LEU A 194 1.04 14.97 6.72
CA LEU A 194 1.54 15.82 5.64
C LEU A 194 0.59 15.86 4.45
N THR A 195 -0.06 14.73 4.13
CA THR A 195 -1.06 14.67 3.05
C THR A 195 -2.29 15.50 3.41
N SER A 196 -2.79 15.41 4.66
CA SER A 196 -3.92 16.24 5.13
C SER A 196 -3.59 17.72 5.01
N GLU A 197 -2.44 18.15 5.54
CA GLU A 197 -2.00 19.55 5.46
C GLU A 197 -1.88 20.05 4.02
N HIS A 198 -1.36 19.22 3.11
CA HIS A 198 -1.24 19.59 1.70
C HIS A 198 -2.62 19.73 1.04
N THR A 199 -3.53 18.78 1.29
CA THR A 199 -4.90 18.83 0.74
C THR A 199 -5.70 20.01 1.29
N GLU A 200 -5.54 20.36 2.57
CA GLU A 200 -6.17 21.52 3.18
C GLU A 200 -5.65 22.83 2.58
N LYS A 201 -4.33 22.94 2.36
CA LYS A 201 -3.72 24.11 1.70
C LYS A 201 -4.22 24.26 0.26
N LEU A 202 -4.28 23.17 -0.51
CA LEU A 202 -4.83 23.19 -1.86
C LEU A 202 -6.31 23.59 -1.86
N ALA A 203 -7.10 23.10 -0.90
CA ALA A 203 -8.51 23.49 -0.77
C ALA A 203 -8.67 24.98 -0.41
N GLN A 204 -7.82 25.51 0.47
CA GLN A 204 -7.80 26.94 0.81
C GLN A 204 -7.38 27.81 -0.38
N GLN A 205 -6.35 27.40 -1.12
CA GLN A 205 -5.91 28.09 -2.34
C GLN A 205 -6.98 28.07 -3.43
N ALA A 206 -7.65 26.92 -3.61
CA ALA A 206 -8.79 26.80 -4.52
C ALA A 206 -9.99 27.65 -4.07
N ALA A 207 -10.19 27.84 -2.77
CA ALA A 207 -11.25 28.72 -2.27
C ALA A 207 -10.94 30.22 -2.49
N VAL A 208 -9.66 30.63 -2.40
CA VAL A 208 -9.22 32.01 -2.66
C VAL A 208 -9.24 32.33 -4.16
N GLY A 209 -8.96 31.37 -5.04
CA GLY A 209 -9.02 31.55 -6.50
C GLY A 209 -10.42 31.57 -7.11
N ASN A 210 -11.47 31.19 -6.35
CA ASN A 210 -12.84 31.04 -6.84
C ASN A 210 -13.79 32.15 -6.34
N VAL A 211 -13.27 33.35 -6.04
CA VAL A 211 -14.08 34.50 -5.61
C VAL A 211 -14.88 35.14 -6.75
N GLU A 212 -14.70 34.69 -8.00
CA GLU A 212 -15.61 35.02 -9.09
C GLU A 212 -16.26 33.74 -9.63
N ASP A 213 -17.59 33.72 -9.54
CA ASP A 213 -18.51 32.74 -10.12
C ASP A 213 -18.73 31.42 -9.33
N THR A 214 -19.46 31.51 -8.21
CA THR A 214 -20.18 30.35 -7.67
C THR A 214 -21.66 30.44 -8.02
N SER A 215 -22.05 29.87 -9.15
CA SER A 215 -23.42 29.40 -9.33
C SER A 215 -23.63 28.16 -8.44
N ASP A 216 -24.83 28.03 -7.87
CA ASP A 216 -25.25 26.94 -6.97
C ASP A 216 -25.03 25.52 -7.56
N GLU A 217 -24.84 25.43 -8.87
CA GLU A 217 -24.65 24.19 -9.62
C GLU A 217 -23.25 23.60 -9.44
N ALA A 218 -22.21 24.44 -9.39
CA ALA A 218 -20.83 24.00 -9.14
C ALA A 218 -20.66 23.44 -7.71
N GLN A 219 -21.37 24.02 -6.73
CA GLN A 219 -21.36 23.52 -5.35
C GLN A 219 -22.09 22.18 -5.22
N ARG A 220 -23.22 21.98 -5.93
CA ARG A 220 -23.93 20.70 -5.96
C ARG A 220 -23.11 19.61 -6.65
N ALA A 221 -22.41 19.92 -7.74
CA ALA A 221 -21.52 18.99 -8.42
C ALA A 221 -20.36 18.52 -7.53
N ARG A 222 -19.67 19.46 -6.85
CA ARG A 222 -18.58 19.14 -5.90
C ARG A 222 -19.07 18.30 -4.71
N LYS A 223 -20.25 18.60 -4.18
CA LYS A 223 -20.89 17.78 -3.11
C LYS A 223 -21.20 16.36 -3.60
N GLY A 224 -21.71 16.23 -4.83
CA GLY A 224 -21.99 14.94 -5.46
C GLY A 224 -20.74 14.07 -5.70
N GLU A 225 -19.63 14.66 -6.15
CA GLU A 225 -18.36 13.94 -6.32
C GLU A 225 -17.74 13.53 -4.99
N MET A 226 -17.80 14.39 -3.98
CA MET A 226 -17.33 14.06 -2.63
C MET A 226 -18.13 12.90 -2.02
N GLU A 227 -19.43 12.83 -2.28
CA GLU A 227 -20.29 11.73 -1.84
C GLU A 227 -20.01 10.42 -2.59
N ARG A 228 -19.74 10.49 -3.91
CA ARG A 228 -19.32 9.33 -4.73
C ARG A 228 -17.99 8.74 -4.26
N THR A 229 -16.99 9.59 -4.03
CA THR A 229 -15.66 9.17 -3.56
C THR A 229 -15.72 8.63 -2.13
N ALA A 230 -16.53 9.22 -1.24
CA ALA A 230 -16.76 8.70 0.10
C ALA A 230 -17.45 7.33 0.07
N LYS A 231 -18.43 7.12 -0.83
CA LYS A 231 -19.08 5.82 -1.04
C LYS A 231 -18.09 4.76 -1.52
N GLN A 232 -17.18 5.13 -2.43
CA GLN A 232 -16.14 4.23 -2.94
C GLN A 232 -15.10 3.86 -1.87
N LYS A 233 -14.66 4.81 -1.04
CA LYS A 233 -13.80 4.54 0.13
C LYS A 233 -14.49 3.65 1.16
N ARG A 234 -15.77 3.87 1.44
CA ARG A 234 -16.57 2.99 2.32
C ARG A 234 -16.70 1.59 1.74
N GLN A 235 -16.88 1.45 0.42
CA GLN A 235 -16.87 0.15 -0.25
C GLN A 235 -15.51 -0.53 -0.16
N GLN A 236 -14.39 0.17 -0.44
CA GLN A 236 -13.05 -0.39 -0.29
C GLN A 236 -12.74 -0.79 1.14
N GLN A 237 -13.15 0.01 2.14
CA GLN A 237 -13.01 -0.32 3.55
C GLN A 237 -13.90 -1.52 3.91
N ALA A 238 -15.12 -1.60 3.41
CA ALA A 238 -15.99 -2.77 3.58
C ALA A 238 -15.40 -4.01 2.90
N SER A 239 -14.72 -3.89 1.76
CA SER A 239 -13.99 -4.97 1.10
C SER A 239 -12.78 -5.41 1.94
N ARG A 240 -12.00 -4.46 2.49
CA ARG A 240 -10.91 -4.76 3.44
C ARG A 240 -11.41 -5.46 4.70
N MET A 241 -12.59 -5.09 5.20
CA MET A 241 -13.22 -5.70 6.37
C MET A 241 -13.87 -7.06 6.06
N ARG A 242 -14.34 -7.28 4.82
CA ARG A 242 -14.87 -8.59 4.35
C ARG A 242 -13.75 -9.60 4.08
N LEU A 243 -12.56 -9.14 3.68
CA LEU A 243 -11.37 -9.97 3.41
C LEU A 243 -10.54 -10.28 4.68
N GLY A 244 -11.21 -10.52 5.83
CA GLY A 244 -10.54 -10.76 7.12
C GLY A 244 -9.29 -11.65 7.01
N CYS A 245 -8.14 -11.12 7.44
CA CYS A 245 -6.83 -11.79 7.53
C CYS A 245 -6.39 -12.71 6.37
N LEU A 246 -6.81 -12.45 5.13
CA LEU A 246 -6.25 -13.14 3.95
C LEU A 246 -5.04 -12.40 3.36
N TYR A 247 -4.13 -12.01 4.24
CA TYR A 247 -2.75 -11.65 3.93
C TYR A 247 -1.85 -12.88 4.18
N TYR A 248 -2.17 -13.97 3.48
CA TYR A 248 -1.41 -15.24 3.48
C TYR A 248 -1.09 -15.71 2.05
N THR A 249 -1.13 -14.81 1.07
CA THR A 249 -0.76 -15.06 -0.33
C THR A 249 0.76 -15.11 -0.53
N CYS A 250 1.47 -15.84 0.33
CA CYS A 250 2.88 -16.22 0.13
C CYS A 250 3.15 -17.68 0.56
N CYS A 251 2.17 -18.58 0.52
CA CYS A 251 2.44 -20.00 0.76
C CYS A 251 1.59 -20.94 -0.10
N PRO A 252 2.13 -21.46 -1.22
CA PRO A 252 1.42 -22.35 -2.16
C PRO A 252 0.94 -23.71 -1.62
N CYS A 253 1.30 -24.12 -0.39
CA CYS A 253 1.15 -25.51 0.08
C CYS A 253 -0.17 -25.89 0.77
N ARG A 254 -1.23 -25.05 0.77
CA ARG A 254 -2.52 -25.37 1.46
C ARG A 254 -3.78 -25.22 0.59
N ARG A 255 -3.64 -25.38 -0.73
CA ARG A 255 -4.69 -25.07 -1.71
C ARG A 255 -5.93 -26.01 -1.72
N ASN A 256 -5.91 -27.15 -1.04
CA ASN A 256 -6.98 -28.16 -1.15
C ASN A 256 -8.07 -28.15 -0.07
N TYR A 257 -8.25 -27.05 0.69
CA TYR A 257 -9.26 -27.01 1.76
C TYR A 257 -10.46 -26.08 1.52
N PHE A 258 -10.54 -25.42 0.36
CA PHE A 258 -11.56 -24.37 0.09
C PHE A 258 -12.23 -24.47 -1.28
N ILE A 259 -12.06 -25.57 -2.00
CA ILE A 259 -12.88 -25.82 -3.19
C ILE A 259 -13.99 -26.76 -2.75
N GLU A 260 -15.09 -26.19 -2.27
CA GLU A 260 -16.42 -26.76 -2.40
C GLU A 260 -17.44 -25.65 -2.14
N ASP A 261 -18.34 -25.50 -3.11
CA ASP A 261 -19.58 -24.75 -3.11
C ASP A 261 -19.53 -23.21 -3.17
N GLU A 262 -19.53 -22.67 -4.39
CA GLU A 262 -20.53 -21.65 -4.81
C GLU A 262 -20.76 -21.76 -6.33
N GLU A 263 -21.58 -22.72 -6.74
CA GLU A 263 -22.40 -22.59 -7.95
C GLU A 263 -23.75 -21.94 -7.57
N SER A 264 -24.22 -21.05 -8.45
CA SER A 264 -25.50 -20.33 -8.45
C SER A 264 -25.57 -19.13 -7.50
N SER A 265 -26.01 -17.94 -7.90
CA SER A 265 -26.92 -17.58 -8.98
C SER A 265 -26.74 -16.09 -9.34
N ASN A 266 -26.59 -15.83 -10.63
CA ASN A 266 -26.85 -14.52 -11.22
C ASN A 266 -28.36 -14.31 -11.32
N SER A 267 -28.87 -13.18 -10.84
CA SER A 267 -30.08 -12.58 -11.41
C SER A 267 -30.05 -11.07 -11.20
N ASP A 268 -29.46 -10.37 -12.16
CA ASP A 268 -29.85 -9.00 -12.51
C ASP A 268 -31.22 -9.06 -13.20
N SER A 269 -32.12 -8.14 -12.85
CA SER A 269 -33.33 -7.87 -13.63
C SER A 269 -33.74 -6.42 -13.44
N ASP A 270 -33.29 -5.59 -14.38
CA ASP A 270 -33.94 -4.36 -14.82
C ASP A 270 -34.45 -4.65 -16.24
N SER A 271 -35.73 -4.44 -16.52
CA SER A 271 -36.27 -3.89 -17.79
C SER A 271 -37.80 -3.90 -17.82
N ASP A 272 -38.31 -2.80 -18.38
CA ASP A 272 -39.69 -2.33 -18.47
C ASP A 272 -40.63 -3.12 -19.41
N GLU A 273 -41.89 -2.67 -19.37
CA GLU A 273 -43.10 -3.13 -20.03
C GLU A 273 -43.03 -3.53 -21.51
N GLU A 274 -43.91 -4.48 -21.87
CA GLU A 274 -45.01 -4.33 -22.85
C GLU A 274 -45.22 -5.57 -23.75
N GLY A 275 -46.48 -5.94 -24.00
CA GLY A 275 -46.84 -6.74 -25.19
C GLY A 275 -47.44 -8.15 -24.99
N SER A 276 -48.75 -8.19 -24.73
CA SER A 276 -49.76 -9.04 -25.38
C SER A 276 -49.48 -10.50 -25.82
N ARG A 277 -50.36 -11.39 -25.33
CA ARG A 277 -51.07 -12.49 -26.05
C ARG A 277 -50.23 -13.62 -26.67
N ARG A 278 -50.34 -14.84 -26.11
CA ARG A 278 -51.19 -15.96 -26.59
C ARG A 278 -50.76 -17.33 -26.04
N LYS A 279 -51.77 -18.02 -25.50
CA LYS A 279 -52.12 -19.45 -25.66
C LYS A 279 -51.13 -20.56 -25.28
N GLN A 280 -51.59 -21.32 -24.28
CA GLN A 280 -51.83 -22.78 -24.29
C GLN A 280 -50.67 -23.70 -24.71
N LYS A 281 -50.27 -24.57 -23.77
CA LYS A 281 -50.49 -26.04 -23.79
C LYS A 281 -49.70 -26.69 -22.63
N THR A 282 -50.38 -27.14 -21.57
CA THR A 282 -50.86 -28.52 -21.29
C THR A 282 -49.80 -29.52 -20.83
N ALA A 283 -50.16 -30.18 -19.72
CA ALA A 283 -49.87 -31.57 -19.33
C ALA A 283 -48.63 -31.90 -18.44
N ALA A 284 -48.82 -31.79 -17.12
CA ALA A 284 -49.05 -32.90 -16.15
C ALA A 284 -48.00 -34.06 -16.01
N PRO A 285 -48.09 -34.93 -14.97
CA PRO A 285 -47.24 -34.87 -13.77
C PRO A 285 -46.59 -36.22 -13.38
N LYS A 286 -45.72 -36.24 -12.36
CA LYS A 286 -45.40 -37.33 -11.39
C LYS A 286 -44.09 -36.97 -10.66
N GLY A 287 -43.87 -37.16 -9.37
CA GLY A 287 -44.63 -37.82 -8.32
C GLY A 287 -44.04 -37.47 -6.94
N LYS A 288 -44.88 -37.63 -5.92
CA LYS A 288 -44.69 -37.27 -4.51
C LYS A 288 -43.46 -37.91 -3.86
N LYS A 289 -42.86 -37.21 -2.89
CA LYS A 289 -42.57 -37.78 -1.56
C LYS A 289 -42.67 -36.71 -0.46
N SER A 290 -43.28 -37.16 0.63
CA SER A 290 -43.79 -36.49 1.82
C SER A 290 -42.71 -36.11 2.83
N GLY A 291 -42.85 -34.94 3.47
CA GLY A 291 -42.07 -34.56 4.65
C GLY A 291 -42.61 -33.32 5.35
N LYS A 292 -43.09 -33.50 6.58
CA LYS A 292 -43.64 -32.55 7.58
C LYS A 292 -43.30 -31.06 7.40
N LYS A 293 -44.36 -30.23 7.35
CA LYS A 293 -44.32 -28.78 7.59
C LYS A 293 -43.87 -28.49 9.03
N GLN A 294 -42.76 -27.79 9.21
CA GLN A 294 -42.49 -27.05 10.45
C GLN A 294 -42.84 -25.57 10.25
N ASN A 295 -43.51 -25.04 11.25
CA ASN A 295 -44.15 -23.73 11.29
C ASN A 295 -43.06 -22.65 11.48
N ILE A 296 -42.63 -21.99 10.39
CA ILE A 296 -41.67 -20.88 10.46
C ILE A 296 -42.46 -19.60 10.71
N VAL A 297 -42.43 -19.11 11.95
CA VAL A 297 -42.87 -17.76 12.29
C VAL A 297 -41.81 -16.78 11.80
N SER A 298 -42.21 -15.78 11.03
CA SER A 298 -41.35 -14.68 10.58
C SER A 298 -40.90 -13.83 11.77
N VAL A 299 -39.63 -13.98 12.17
CA VAL A 299 -39.02 -13.11 13.18
C VAL A 299 -38.50 -11.87 12.48
N GLY A 300 -39.15 -10.72 12.72
CA GLY A 300 -38.72 -9.41 12.23
C GLY A 300 -37.32 -9.00 12.76
N PRO A 301 -36.77 -7.89 12.25
CA PRO A 301 -35.39 -7.47 12.53
C PRO A 301 -35.16 -7.30 14.04
N ARG A 302 -34.16 -8.00 14.58
CA ARG A 302 -33.83 -7.98 16.02
C ARG A 302 -33.21 -6.63 16.38
N LYS A 303 -33.76 -6.00 17.42
CA LYS A 303 -33.18 -4.78 18.02
C LYS A 303 -31.75 -5.06 18.52
N PRO A 304 -30.80 -4.12 18.36
CA PRO A 304 -29.45 -4.30 18.87
C PRO A 304 -29.45 -4.37 20.41
N LEU A 305 -28.78 -5.39 20.95
CA LEU A 305 -28.65 -5.65 22.39
C LEU A 305 -27.98 -4.49 23.12
N SER A 306 -28.49 -4.15 24.30
CA SER A 306 -27.91 -3.12 25.18
C SER A 306 -26.53 -3.53 25.69
N GLN A 307 -25.74 -2.57 26.19
CA GLN A 307 -24.40 -2.84 26.72
C GLN A 307 -24.43 -3.83 27.89
N GLU A 308 -25.46 -3.77 28.73
CA GLU A 308 -25.64 -4.65 29.88
C GLU A 308 -25.97 -6.08 29.45
N GLU A 309 -26.86 -6.26 28.47
CA GLU A 309 -27.19 -7.57 27.90
C GLU A 309 -25.99 -8.24 27.21
N ARG A 310 -25.12 -7.44 26.59
CA ARG A 310 -23.87 -7.93 25.98
C ARG A 310 -22.91 -8.45 27.04
N LEU A 311 -22.74 -7.72 28.14
CA LEU A 311 -21.87 -8.12 29.25
C LEU A 311 -22.40 -9.39 29.93
N GLU A 312 -23.71 -9.50 30.15
CA GLU A 312 -24.29 -10.69 30.76
C GLU A 312 -24.15 -11.93 29.86
N ARG A 313 -24.31 -11.75 28.54
CA ARG A 313 -24.11 -12.82 27.56
C ARG A 313 -22.65 -13.29 27.50
N ALA A 314 -21.69 -12.37 27.62
CA ALA A 314 -20.28 -12.70 27.73
C ALA A 314 -19.97 -13.47 29.04
N ARG A 315 -20.59 -13.07 30.15
CA ARG A 315 -20.46 -13.76 31.45
C ARG A 315 -20.98 -15.19 31.39
N LYS A 316 -22.16 -15.40 30.78
CA LYS A 316 -22.77 -16.74 30.60
C LYS A 316 -22.00 -17.63 29.62
N ARG A 317 -21.25 -17.06 28.66
CA ARG A 317 -20.34 -17.83 27.80
C ARG A 317 -19.12 -18.31 28.57
N ARG A 318 -18.45 -17.41 29.30
CA ARG A 318 -17.31 -17.76 30.15
C ARG A 318 -17.64 -18.83 31.19
N LEU A 319 -18.84 -18.79 31.76
CA LEU A 319 -19.30 -19.83 32.71
C LEU A 319 -19.42 -21.21 32.05
N ARG A 320 -19.85 -21.25 30.79
CA ARG A 320 -20.01 -22.49 30.01
C ARG A 320 -18.66 -23.06 29.62
N ASP A 321 -17.75 -22.20 29.14
CA ASP A 321 -16.40 -22.59 28.75
C ASP A 321 -15.57 -23.10 29.95
N MET A 322 -15.90 -22.66 31.18
CA MET A 322 -15.32 -23.24 32.40
C MET A 322 -15.88 -24.61 32.76
N GLN A 323 -17.14 -24.91 32.41
CA GLN A 323 -17.77 -26.22 32.67
C GLN A 323 -17.36 -27.28 31.64
N ASP A 324 -17.07 -26.88 30.40
CA ASP A 324 -16.67 -27.78 29.31
C ASP A 324 -15.16 -28.08 29.27
N ARG A 325 -14.39 -27.72 30.31
CA ARG A 325 -12.96 -28.03 30.38
C ARG A 325 -12.78 -29.53 30.71
N PRO A 326 -12.17 -30.34 29.83
CA PRO A 326 -11.94 -31.75 30.13
C PRO A 326 -11.01 -31.87 31.34
N THR A 327 -11.43 -32.60 32.38
CA THR A 327 -10.56 -32.95 33.50
C THR A 327 -9.42 -33.81 32.95
N ARG A 328 -8.20 -33.28 33.05
CA ARG A 328 -6.97 -33.99 32.71
C ARG A 328 -6.89 -35.22 33.60
N LYS A 329 -7.11 -36.41 33.04
CA LYS A 329 -6.83 -37.67 33.73
C LYS A 329 -5.31 -37.83 33.80
N ASP A 330 -4.84 -38.04 35.03
CA ASP A 330 -3.45 -38.31 35.40
C ASP A 330 -2.92 -39.62 34.79
#